data_AF-A0A7S1FGL9-F1
#
_entry.id   AF-A0A7S1FGL9-F1
#
_cell.length_a   1.000
_cell.length_b   1.000
_cell.length_c   1.000
_cell.angle_alpha   90.00
_cell.angle_beta   90.00
_cell.angle_gamma   90.00
#
_symmetry.space_group_name_H-M   'P 1'
#
loop_
_entity.id
_entity.type
_entity.pdbx_description
1 polymer ?
#
loop_
_entity_poly.entity_id
_entity_poly.type
_entity_poly.pdbx_seq_one_letter_code
_entity_poly.pdbx_strand_id
1 'polypeptide(L)'
;ATDISLRSLLGRGEVPASVCIATCCHHRCEAASYVNCPFLHRLGLCQTVKGFTQFAAITGWAVGGRCHVDDVERRRVGMMAKRILDLGRVAWARETLGLPDASLSQYVDKEVTPENIAITSGFIR
;
A
#
# COMPACT_ATOMS: atom_id res chain seq x y z
N ALA A 1 0.34 3.47 9.29
CA ALA A 1 0.26 4.92 9.07
C ALA A 1 -0.63 5.22 7.88
N THR A 2 -0.25 4.81 6.65
CA THR A 2 -1.02 5.01 5.41
C THR A 2 -2.51 4.70 5.54
N ASP A 3 -2.86 3.54 6.10
CA ASP A 3 -4.25 3.11 6.20
C ASP A 3 -5.07 3.97 7.19
N ILE A 4 -4.45 4.44 8.27
CA ILE A 4 -5.07 5.37 9.22
C ILE A 4 -5.25 6.75 8.56
N SER A 5 -4.25 7.23 7.80
CA SER A 5 -4.36 8.47 7.03
C SER A 5 -5.52 8.42 6.04
N LEU A 6 -5.67 7.32 5.29
CA LEU A 6 -6.80 7.12 4.38
C LEU A 6 -8.14 7.10 5.12
N ARG A 7 -8.26 6.33 6.22
CA ARG A 7 -9.49 6.29 7.03
C ARG A 7 -9.83 7.64 7.65
N SER A 8 -8.85 8.48 7.99
CA SER A 8 -9.07 9.81 8.57
C SER A 8 -9.70 10.82 7.60
N LEU A 9 -9.74 10.49 6.31
CA LEU A 9 -10.46 11.28 5.30
C LEU A 9 -11.96 10.95 5.29
N LEU A 10 -12.37 9.82 5.88
CA LEU A 10 -13.79 9.50 6.07
C LEU A 10 -14.41 10.42 7.13
N GLY A 11 -15.70 10.73 6.95
CA GLY A 11 -16.48 11.47 7.96
C GLY A 11 -16.26 12.98 7.94
N ARG A 12 -15.54 13.52 6.95
CA ARG A 12 -15.41 14.97 6.75
C ARG A 12 -16.66 15.62 6.15
N GLY A 13 -17.65 14.84 5.71
CA GLY A 13 -18.85 15.34 5.03
C GLY A 13 -18.61 15.79 3.59
N GLU A 14 -17.36 15.80 3.14
CA GLU A 14 -16.93 16.26 1.82
C GLU A 14 -15.93 15.27 1.22
N VAL A 15 -15.98 15.14 -0.11
CA VAL A 15 -14.96 14.42 -0.89
C VAL A 15 -13.70 15.28 -0.95
N PRO A 16 -12.51 14.75 -0.59
CA PRO A 16 -11.27 15.51 -0.71
C PRO A 16 -11.04 15.97 -2.15
N ALA A 17 -10.66 17.23 -2.36
CA ALA A 17 -10.33 17.73 -3.70
C ALA A 17 -9.06 17.08 -4.27
N SER A 18 -8.11 16.72 -3.40
CA SER A 18 -6.87 16.02 -3.77
C SER A 18 -6.29 15.24 -2.58
N VAL A 19 -5.41 14.29 -2.88
CA VAL A 19 -4.65 13.53 -1.87
C VAL A 19 -3.26 13.21 -2.38
N CYS A 20 -2.25 13.33 -1.51
CA CYS A 20 -0.89 12.84 -1.74
C CYS A 20 -0.39 12.18 -0.45
N ILE A 21 -0.27 10.85 -0.45
CA ILE A 21 0.14 10.07 0.73
C ILE A 21 1.27 9.12 0.32
N ALA A 22 2.48 9.34 0.85
CA ALA A 22 3.57 8.39 0.71
C ALA A 22 3.21 7.06 1.37
N THR A 23 3.37 5.94 0.65
CA THR A 23 3.09 4.62 1.20
C THR A 23 4.31 4.15 1.97
N CYS A 24 4.15 3.87 3.26
CA CYS A 24 5.25 3.39 4.10
C CYS A 24 4.78 2.35 5.12
N CYS A 25 5.73 1.59 5.65
CA CYS A 25 5.51 0.64 6.76
C CYS A 25 4.59 -0.56 6.44
N HIS A 26 4.60 -1.07 5.20
CA HIS A 26 3.81 -2.24 4.80
C HIS A 26 4.06 -3.47 5.68
N HIS A 27 5.29 -3.64 6.16
CA HIS A 27 5.67 -4.75 7.05
C HIS A 27 5.04 -4.67 8.44
N ARG A 28 4.49 -3.51 8.81
CA ARG A 28 3.72 -3.28 10.05
C ARG A 28 2.23 -3.17 9.78
N CYS A 29 1.79 -3.42 8.55
CA CYS A 29 0.37 -3.40 8.22
C CYS A 29 -0.31 -4.59 8.90
N GLU A 30 -1.43 -4.33 9.57
CA GLU A 30 -2.22 -5.35 10.25
C GLU A 30 -3.58 -5.46 9.58
N ALA A 31 -4.13 -6.68 9.54
CA ALA A 31 -5.44 -6.95 8.93
C ALA A 31 -6.56 -6.05 9.48
N ALA A 32 -6.53 -5.74 10.78
CA ALA A 32 -7.51 -4.85 11.42
C ALA A 32 -7.41 -3.38 10.91
N SER A 33 -6.20 -2.95 10.57
CA SER A 33 -5.91 -1.58 10.17
C SER A 33 -5.98 -1.36 8.66
N TYR A 34 -5.77 -2.40 7.85
CA TYR A 34 -5.76 -2.29 6.41
C TYR A 34 -7.13 -1.90 5.84
N VAL A 35 -7.16 -0.96 4.89
CA VAL A 35 -8.42 -0.36 4.43
C VAL A 35 -9.25 -1.28 3.52
N ASN A 36 -8.63 -2.26 2.85
CA ASN A 36 -9.30 -3.00 1.78
C ASN A 36 -9.05 -4.52 1.81
N CYS A 37 -9.30 -5.17 2.94
CA CYS A 37 -9.27 -6.64 3.02
C CYS A 37 -10.11 -7.33 1.92
N PRO A 38 -11.33 -6.86 1.55
CA PRO A 38 -12.10 -7.46 0.47
C PRO A 38 -11.35 -7.54 -0.87
N PHE A 39 -10.54 -6.54 -1.21
CA PHE A 39 -9.70 -6.57 -2.41
C PHE A 39 -8.71 -7.74 -2.39
N LEU A 40 -8.04 -7.99 -1.27
CA LEU A 40 -7.10 -9.10 -1.15
C LEU A 40 -7.81 -10.45 -1.23
N HIS A 41 -8.97 -10.57 -0.59
CA HIS A 41 -9.77 -11.80 -0.62
C HIS A 41 -10.24 -12.14 -2.03
N ARG A 42 -10.63 -11.13 -2.83
CA ARG A 42 -11.00 -11.33 -4.26
C ARG A 42 -9.84 -11.84 -5.11
N LEU A 43 -8.60 -11.51 -4.73
CA LEU A 43 -7.39 -12.05 -5.37
C LEU A 43 -7.01 -13.45 -4.85
N GLY A 44 -7.80 -14.03 -3.95
CA GLY A 44 -7.47 -15.30 -3.29
C GLY A 44 -6.39 -15.18 -2.22
N LEU A 45 -6.05 -13.97 -1.79
CA LEU A 45 -4.99 -13.69 -0.82
C LEU A 45 -5.55 -13.36 0.57
N CYS A 46 -4.73 -13.55 1.60
CA CYS A 46 -4.98 -13.08 2.97
C CYS A 46 -6.34 -13.46 3.57
N GLN A 47 -6.91 -14.61 3.20
CA GLN A 47 -8.24 -15.05 3.63
C GLN A 47 -8.40 -15.24 5.15
N THR A 48 -7.30 -15.27 5.89
CA THR A 48 -7.26 -15.34 7.35
C THR A 48 -6.34 -14.27 7.90
N VAL A 49 -6.54 -13.88 9.17
CA VAL A 49 -5.63 -12.94 9.87
C VAL A 49 -4.19 -13.43 9.83
N LYS A 50 -3.96 -14.73 10.06
CA LYS A 50 -2.63 -15.34 9.96
C LYS A 50 -2.05 -15.21 8.55
N GLY A 51 -2.86 -15.46 7.51
CA GLY A 51 -2.44 -15.29 6.12
C GLY A 51 -2.05 -13.85 5.80
N PHE A 52 -2.80 -12.87 6.34
CA PHE A 52 -2.43 -11.46 6.23
C PHE A 52 -1.12 -11.16 6.94
N THR A 53 -0.91 -11.63 8.17
CA THR A 53 0.35 -11.42 8.92
C THR A 53 1.56 -11.97 8.15
N GLN A 54 1.42 -13.16 7.55
CA GLN A 54 2.45 -13.74 6.69
C GLN A 54 2.69 -12.88 5.43
N PHE A 55 1.63 -12.40 4.79
CA PHE A 55 1.72 -11.52 3.64
C PHE A 55 2.41 -10.19 3.97
N ALA A 56 2.05 -9.56 5.10
CA ALA A 56 2.70 -8.35 5.60
C ALA A 56 4.19 -8.60 5.88
N ALA A 57 4.56 -9.75 6.44
CA ALA A 57 5.97 -10.11 6.65
C ALA A 57 6.76 -10.21 5.33
N ILE A 58 6.15 -10.76 4.26
CA ILE A 58 6.76 -10.83 2.91
C ILE A 58 7.10 -9.42 2.39
N THR A 59 6.25 -8.41 2.66
CA THR A 59 6.54 -7.03 2.24
C THR A 59 7.83 -6.47 2.86
N GLY A 60 8.28 -7.03 4.00
CA GLY A 60 9.55 -6.67 4.63
C GLY A 60 10.78 -7.06 3.80
N TRP A 61 10.68 -8.06 2.91
CA TRP A 61 11.77 -8.47 2.02
C TRP A 61 12.15 -7.40 0.99
N ALA A 62 11.28 -6.40 0.79
CA ALA A 62 11.56 -5.27 -0.10
C ALA A 62 12.68 -4.35 0.40
N VAL A 63 12.85 -4.24 1.73
CA VAL A 63 13.64 -3.16 2.38
C VAL A 63 14.48 -3.60 3.58
N GLY A 64 14.19 -4.76 4.19
CA GLY A 64 14.84 -5.25 5.41
C GLY A 64 16.10 -6.09 5.16
N GLY A 65 17.17 -5.75 5.90
CA GLY A 65 18.47 -6.41 5.93
C GLY A 65 18.53 -7.76 6.65
N ARG A 66 19.65 -8.48 6.42
CA ARG A 66 19.88 -9.93 6.53
C ARG A 66 19.32 -10.75 5.37
N CYS A 67 19.38 -10.23 4.16
CA CYS A 67 19.66 -11.09 3.02
C CYS A 67 21.17 -11.36 3.03
N HIS A 68 21.58 -12.62 2.88
CA HIS A 68 22.85 -12.87 2.20
C HIS A 68 22.82 -12.13 0.86
N VAL A 69 24.00 -11.78 0.35
CA VAL A 69 24.22 -10.81 -0.72
C VAL A 69 23.38 -11.07 -2.00
N ASP A 70 22.83 -12.27 -2.19
CA ASP A 70 22.04 -12.67 -3.36
C ASP A 70 20.64 -13.22 -3.05
N ASP A 71 19.64 -12.38 -2.81
CA ASP A 71 18.25 -12.85 -3.00
C ASP A 71 17.37 -11.80 -3.69
N VAL A 72 17.79 -11.46 -4.92
CA VAL A 72 17.09 -10.58 -5.85
C VAL A 72 15.61 -10.97 -5.98
N GLU A 73 15.34 -12.27 -6.02
CA GLU A 73 13.98 -12.81 -6.11
C GLU A 73 13.17 -12.49 -4.85
N ARG A 74 13.71 -12.67 -3.64
CA ARG A 74 12.99 -12.26 -2.41
C ARG A 74 12.69 -10.77 -2.39
N ARG A 75 13.63 -9.93 -2.82
CA ARG A 75 13.40 -8.48 -2.92
C ARG A 75 12.29 -8.17 -3.91
N ARG A 76 12.29 -8.81 -5.07
CA ARG A 76 11.25 -8.68 -6.10
C ARG A 76 9.88 -9.09 -5.56
N VAL A 77 9.78 -10.24 -4.88
CA VAL A 77 8.54 -10.72 -4.26
C VAL A 77 8.06 -9.75 -3.18
N GLY A 78 8.95 -9.25 -2.32
CA GLY A 78 8.61 -8.24 -1.32
C GLY A 78 8.04 -6.96 -1.95
N MET A 79 8.66 -6.48 -3.04
CA MET A 79 8.17 -5.31 -3.79
C MET A 79 6.80 -5.57 -4.45
N MET A 80 6.57 -6.77 -4.98
CA MET A 80 5.26 -7.16 -5.53
C MET A 80 4.20 -7.17 -4.43
N ALA A 81 4.49 -7.75 -3.27
CA ALA A 81 3.57 -7.80 -2.14
C ALA A 81 3.21 -6.38 -1.64
N LYS A 82 4.18 -5.48 -1.55
CA LYS A 82 3.93 -4.05 -1.26
C LYS A 82 2.98 -3.43 -2.28
N ARG A 83 3.23 -3.66 -3.56
CA ARG A 83 2.43 -3.10 -4.64
C ARG A 83 0.98 -3.59 -4.61
N ILE A 84 0.76 -4.85 -4.23
CA ILE A 84 -0.60 -5.40 -4.05
C ILE A 84 -1.36 -4.66 -2.94
N LEU A 85 -0.73 -4.38 -1.79
CA LEU A 85 -1.36 -3.57 -0.73
C LEU A 85 -1.65 -2.14 -1.21
N ASP A 86 -0.72 -1.55 -1.95
CA ASP A 86 -0.89 -0.19 -2.48
C ASP A 86 -2.01 -0.10 -3.52
N LEU A 87 -2.16 -1.10 -4.39
CA LEU A 87 -3.26 -1.19 -5.33
C LEU A 87 -4.61 -1.35 -4.62
N GLY A 88 -4.68 -2.14 -3.54
CA GLY A 88 -5.89 -2.24 -2.75
C GLY A 88 -6.26 -0.92 -2.05
N ARG A 89 -5.27 -0.14 -1.60
CA ARG A 89 -5.49 1.22 -1.07
C ARG A 89 -5.99 2.19 -2.14
N VAL A 90 -5.44 2.14 -3.36
CA VAL A 90 -5.91 2.94 -4.50
C VAL A 90 -7.35 2.56 -4.87
N ALA A 91 -7.65 1.27 -5.00
CA ALA A 91 -9.00 0.80 -5.28
C ALA A 91 -9.99 1.29 -4.21
N TRP A 92 -9.58 1.22 -2.94
CA TRP A 92 -10.38 1.72 -1.83
C TRP A 92 -10.60 3.24 -1.88
N ALA A 93 -9.56 4.02 -2.19
CA ALA A 93 -9.68 5.47 -2.33
C ALA A 93 -10.64 5.85 -3.47
N ARG A 94 -10.56 5.15 -4.62
CA ARG A 94 -11.48 5.35 -5.75
C ARG A 94 -12.92 5.06 -5.36
N GLU A 95 -13.17 3.91 -4.74
CA GLU A 95 -14.51 3.43 -4.43
C GLU A 95 -15.13 4.13 -3.21
N THR A 96 -14.34 4.41 -2.18
CA THR A 96 -14.85 4.84 -0.86
C THR A 96 -14.69 6.34 -0.62
N LEU A 97 -13.60 6.96 -1.12
CA LEU A 97 -13.38 8.41 -0.96
C LEU A 97 -13.92 9.23 -2.13
N GLY A 98 -14.38 8.59 -3.22
CA GLY A 98 -14.85 9.30 -4.41
C GLY A 98 -13.72 9.94 -5.23
N LEU A 99 -12.53 9.32 -5.23
CA LEU A 99 -11.33 9.81 -5.92
C LEU A 99 -11.01 8.94 -7.16
N PRO A 100 -11.76 9.08 -8.27
CA PRO A 100 -11.69 8.14 -9.39
C PRO A 100 -10.33 8.08 -10.09
N ASP A 101 -9.58 9.17 -10.05
CA ASP A 101 -8.24 9.33 -10.63
C ASP A 101 -7.10 8.88 -9.69
N ALA A 102 -7.41 8.38 -8.49
CA ALA A 102 -6.38 7.94 -7.55
C ALA A 102 -5.46 6.91 -8.18
N SER A 103 -4.16 7.09 -8.01
CA SER A 103 -3.13 6.27 -8.67
C SER A 103 -1.87 6.19 -7.81
N LEU A 104 -0.94 5.31 -8.21
CA LEU A 104 0.38 5.23 -7.60
C LEU A 104 1.37 6.06 -8.42
N SER A 105 2.03 6.99 -7.77
CA SER A 105 3.05 7.85 -8.37
C SER A 105 4.40 7.60 -7.71
N GLN A 106 5.45 7.50 -8.52
CA GLN A 106 6.82 7.51 -8.01
C GLN A 106 7.22 8.96 -7.70
N TYR A 107 7.66 9.24 -6.48
CA TYR A 107 8.02 10.60 -6.05
C TYR A 107 9.53 10.87 -6.04
N VAL A 108 10.36 9.83 -6.04
CA VAL A 108 11.82 9.92 -6.08
C VAL A 108 12.43 8.66 -6.69
N ASP A 109 13.71 8.68 -7.04
CA ASP A 109 14.36 7.48 -7.53
C ASP A 109 14.50 6.40 -6.44
N LYS A 110 14.43 5.13 -6.84
CA LYS A 110 14.44 3.99 -5.92
C LYS A 110 15.79 3.82 -5.22
N GLU A 111 16.84 4.39 -5.78
CA GLU A 111 18.20 4.47 -5.25
C GLU A 111 18.27 5.41 -4.04
N VAL A 112 17.40 6.43 -3.98
CA VAL A 112 17.27 7.32 -2.81
C VAL A 112 16.50 6.61 -1.71
N THR A 113 15.36 6.00 -2.06
CA THR A 113 14.61 5.15 -1.13
C THR A 113 13.82 4.08 -1.89
N PRO A 114 13.83 2.82 -1.42
CA PRO A 114 12.95 1.79 -1.96
C PRO A 114 11.46 2.03 -1.63
N GLU A 115 11.14 2.94 -0.71
CA GLU A 115 9.77 3.37 -0.36
C GLU A 115 9.34 4.57 -1.22
N ASN A 116 9.60 4.57 -2.53
CA ASN A 116 9.47 5.75 -3.40
C ASN A 116 8.08 5.97 -4.01
N ILE A 117 7.02 5.45 -3.40
CA ILE A 117 5.66 5.46 -3.95
C ILE A 117 4.72 6.28 -3.09
N ALA A 118 3.86 7.05 -3.74
CA ALA A 118 2.76 7.76 -3.12
C ALA A 118 1.42 7.45 -3.82
N ILE A 119 0.33 7.51 -3.06
CA ILE A 119 -1.03 7.54 -3.59
C ILE A 119 -1.36 8.99 -3.91
N THR A 120 -1.76 9.28 -5.15
CA THR A 120 -2.07 10.62 -5.64
C THR A 120 -3.42 10.69 -6.35
N SER A 121 -4.22 11.73 -6.11
CA SER A 121 -5.45 12.09 -6.85
C SER A 121 -5.70 13.60 -6.76
N GLY A 122 -6.38 14.18 -7.75
CA GLY A 122 -6.71 15.60 -7.81
C GLY A 122 -5.54 16.51 -8.19
N PHE A 123 -4.38 15.91 -8.50
CA PHE A 123 -3.23 16.59 -9.07
C PHE A 123 -3.26 16.34 -10.57
N ILE A 124 -3.86 17.28 -11.31
CA ILE A 124 -3.85 17.31 -12.76
C ILE A 124 -2.39 17.24 -13.22
N ARG A 125 -2.10 16.30 -14.12
CA ARG A 125 -0.86 16.29 -14.93
C ARG A 125 -0.99 17.25 -16.09
#